data_AF-A0A927VYH1-F1
#
_entry.id   AF-A0A927VYH1-F1
#
_cell.length_a   1.000
_cell.length_b   1.000
_cell.length_c   1.000
_cell.angle_alpha   90.00
_cell.angle_beta   90.00
_cell.angle_gamma   90.00
#
_symmetry.space_group_name_H-M   'P 1'
#
loop_
_entity.id
_entity.type
_entity.pdbx_description
1 polymer ?
#
loop_
_entity_poly.entity_id
_entity_poly.type
_entity_poly.pdbx_seq_one_letter_code
_entity_poly.pdbx_strand_id
1 'polypeptide(L)'
;MANNLEITNYSNIEELAGTSNGDFSIYGELDKYANKFECIHMLESGFKFGLSYNYTGLKPEILETGDTRLFVGFDKIILCIDQYNNQLLQEQTMGSLFYEFIDVEQYALLVAICELDLIVMNYEGETIWSMGFRDIIEAFSRDGELLKIKCSDGDNFVFNIHSGQLIND
;
A
#
# COMPACT_ATOMS: atom_id res chain seq x y z
N MET A 1 1.53 4.80 -20.66
CA MET A 1 2.72 4.59 -19.81
C MET A 1 3.10 3.14 -19.95
N ALA A 2 4.38 2.84 -20.20
CA ALA A 2 4.83 1.45 -20.22
C ALA A 2 4.72 0.90 -18.79
N ASN A 3 4.33 -0.36 -18.63
CA ASN A 3 4.34 -0.99 -17.32
C ASN A 3 5.80 -1.14 -16.89
N ASN A 4 6.25 -0.28 -15.97
CA ASN A 4 7.61 -0.26 -15.42
C ASN A 4 7.89 -1.39 -14.42
N LEU A 5 6.96 -2.35 -14.30
CA LEU A 5 7.04 -3.47 -13.38
C LEU A 5 6.66 -4.79 -14.06
N GLU A 6 7.31 -5.85 -13.62
CA GLU A 6 7.01 -7.23 -13.96
C GLU A 6 6.66 -8.01 -12.68
N ILE A 7 5.56 -8.77 -12.71
CA ILE A 7 5.13 -9.62 -11.59
C ILE A 7 5.22 -11.07 -12.01
N THR A 8 6.04 -11.85 -11.30
CA THR A 8 6.15 -13.30 -11.48
C THR A 8 5.51 -14.02 -10.31
N ASN A 9 4.65 -15.01 -10.59
CA ASN A 9 3.96 -15.79 -9.57
C ASN A 9 4.70 -17.11 -9.29
N TYR A 10 4.71 -17.52 -8.02
CA TYR A 10 5.31 -18.77 -7.56
C TYR A 10 4.29 -19.60 -6.78
N SER A 11 4.53 -20.92 -6.72
CA SER A 11 3.59 -21.85 -6.10
C SER A 11 3.72 -21.89 -4.57
N ASN A 12 4.89 -21.55 -4.06
CA ASN A 12 5.23 -21.57 -2.63
C ASN A 12 6.39 -20.59 -2.35
N ILE A 13 6.66 -20.38 -1.05
CA ILE A 13 7.71 -19.49 -0.60
C ILE A 13 9.11 -20.00 -0.94
N GLU A 14 9.34 -21.32 -1.00
CA GLU A 14 10.63 -21.90 -1.36
C GLU A 14 11.01 -21.61 -2.81
N GLU A 15 10.05 -21.69 -3.73
CA GLU A 15 10.22 -21.32 -5.14
C GLU A 15 10.51 -19.83 -5.28
N LEU A 16 9.79 -18.97 -4.55
CA LEU A 16 10.04 -17.53 -4.54
C LEU A 16 11.45 -17.22 -3.99
N ALA A 17 11.83 -17.83 -2.86
CA ALA A 17 13.14 -17.67 -2.26
C ALA A 17 14.27 -18.20 -3.17
N GLY A 18 14.02 -19.26 -3.94
CA GLY A 18 14.98 -19.80 -4.91
C GLY A 18 15.34 -18.84 -6.06
N THR A 19 14.64 -17.71 -6.19
CA THR A 19 14.91 -16.67 -7.20
C THR A 19 15.99 -15.68 -6.76
N SER A 20 16.40 -15.72 -5.48
CA SER A 20 17.38 -14.82 -4.92
C SER A 20 18.80 -15.12 -5.42
N ASN A 21 19.30 -14.28 -6.33
CA ASN A 21 20.74 -14.17 -6.60
C ASN A 21 21.20 -12.77 -6.14
N GLY A 22 21.37 -12.58 -4.83
CA GLY A 22 21.76 -11.28 -4.24
C GLY A 22 20.87 -10.85 -3.07
N ASP A 23 20.83 -9.54 -2.79
CA ASP A 23 20.01 -8.92 -1.75
C ASP A 23 18.52 -8.94 -2.16
N PHE A 24 17.84 -10.05 -1.87
CA PHE A 24 16.41 -10.25 -2.14
C PHE A 24 15.66 -10.43 -0.81
N SER A 25 14.73 -9.53 -0.53
CA SER A 25 13.87 -9.58 0.64
C SER A 25 12.46 -10.06 0.24
N ILE A 26 11.84 -10.88 1.09
CA ILE A 26 10.44 -11.27 0.98
C ILE A 26 9.68 -10.61 2.12
N TYR A 27 8.61 -9.89 1.80
CA TYR A 27 7.77 -9.18 2.76
C TYR A 27 6.39 -9.83 2.87
N GLY A 28 5.75 -9.68 4.04
CA GLY A 28 4.40 -10.13 4.31
C GLY A 28 4.29 -11.34 5.25
N GLU A 29 3.20 -12.10 5.13
CA GLU A 29 2.95 -13.30 5.93
C GLU A 29 3.83 -14.47 5.43
N LEU A 30 4.84 -14.85 6.20
CA LEU A 30 5.75 -15.96 5.87
C LEU A 30 5.32 -17.30 6.49
N ASP A 31 4.06 -17.40 6.91
CA ASP A 31 3.52 -18.58 7.59
C ASP A 31 2.63 -19.42 6.67
N LYS A 32 2.00 -20.45 7.25
CA LYS A 32 1.17 -21.43 6.53
C LYS A 32 -0.15 -20.88 5.98
N TYR A 33 -0.53 -19.65 6.31
CA TYR A 33 -1.78 -19.04 5.85
C TYR A 33 -1.61 -18.27 4.54
N ALA A 34 -0.38 -17.90 4.18
CA ALA A 34 -0.09 -17.33 2.88
C ALA A 34 -0.41 -18.32 1.76
N ASN A 35 -1.12 -17.83 0.74
CA ASN A 35 -1.54 -18.62 -0.42
C ASN A 35 -1.12 -17.96 -1.75
N LYS A 36 -0.37 -16.87 -1.68
CA LYS A 36 0.06 -16.07 -2.81
C LYS A 36 1.50 -15.62 -2.62
N PHE A 37 2.33 -15.92 -3.61
CA PHE A 37 3.77 -15.68 -3.61
C PHE A 37 4.16 -15.02 -4.92
N GLU A 38 4.65 -13.79 -4.86
CA GLU A 38 4.95 -12.98 -6.04
C GLU A 38 6.33 -12.36 -5.94
N CYS A 39 7.08 -12.34 -7.05
CA CYS A 39 8.27 -11.52 -7.20
C CYS A 39 7.88 -10.28 -8.00
N ILE A 40 8.16 -9.12 -7.42
CA ILE A 40 8.01 -7.82 -8.05
C ILE A 40 9.38 -7.39 -8.57
N HIS A 41 9.45 -7.04 -9.86
CA HIS A 41 10.65 -6.56 -10.51
C HIS A 41 10.40 -5.18 -11.13
N MET A 42 11.07 -4.17 -10.58
CA MET A 42 11.09 -2.81 -11.11
C MET A 42 12.07 -2.78 -12.29
N LEU A 43 11.56 -2.67 -13.52
CA LEU A 43 12.38 -2.86 -14.73
C LEU A 43 13.42 -1.76 -14.93
N GLU A 44 13.13 -0.53 -14.49
CA GLU A 44 14.03 0.61 -14.67
C GLU A 44 15.19 0.59 -13.65
N SER A 45 14.90 0.34 -12.37
CA SER A 45 15.92 0.29 -11.32
C SER A 45 16.60 -1.09 -11.21
N GLY A 46 15.99 -2.13 -11.78
CA GLY A 46 16.39 -3.53 -11.58
C GLY A 46 16.10 -4.04 -10.17
N PHE A 47 15.42 -3.23 -9.33
CA PHE A 47 15.07 -3.56 -7.97
C PHE A 47 14.08 -4.73 -7.94
N LYS A 48 14.30 -5.70 -7.03
CA LYS A 48 13.46 -6.90 -6.90
C LYS A 48 13.17 -7.23 -5.45
N PHE A 49 11.93 -7.62 -5.19
CA PHE A 49 11.51 -8.11 -3.88
C PHE A 49 10.38 -9.12 -4.01
N GLY A 50 10.19 -9.93 -2.97
CA GLY A 50 9.13 -10.90 -2.87
C GLY A 50 7.99 -10.39 -2.00
N LEU A 51 6.77 -10.80 -2.33
CA LEU A 51 5.58 -10.67 -1.50
C LEU A 51 5.03 -12.06 -1.18
N SER A 52 4.67 -12.27 0.07
CA SER A 52 3.98 -13.46 0.57
C SER A 52 2.77 -13.02 1.38
N TYR A 53 1.57 -13.40 0.95
CA TYR A 53 0.34 -12.90 1.59
C TYR A 53 -0.84 -13.82 1.36
N ASN A 54 -1.91 -13.58 2.11
CA ASN A 54 -3.19 -14.22 1.90
C ASN A 54 -4.00 -13.44 0.86
N TYR A 55 -4.16 -14.00 -0.34
CA TYR A 55 -4.93 -13.38 -1.40
C TYR A 55 -6.43 -13.44 -1.12
N THR A 56 -6.99 -12.27 -0.84
CA THR A 56 -8.41 -12.06 -0.54
C THR A 56 -9.22 -11.56 -1.75
N GLY A 57 -8.62 -11.54 -2.94
CA GLY A 57 -9.22 -11.00 -4.16
C GLY A 57 -8.64 -9.66 -4.59
N LEU A 58 -7.96 -8.95 -3.69
CA LEU A 58 -7.30 -7.68 -3.95
C LEU A 58 -5.84 -7.88 -4.34
N LYS A 59 -5.42 -7.20 -5.40
CA LYS A 59 -4.04 -7.24 -5.87
C LYS A 59 -3.20 -6.23 -5.11
N PRO A 60 -1.90 -6.47 -4.94
CA PRO A 60 -0.98 -5.45 -4.48
C PRO A 60 -1.06 -4.22 -5.37
N GLU A 61 -0.98 -3.05 -4.75
CA GLU A 61 -0.70 -1.81 -5.44
C GLU A 61 0.73 -1.38 -5.13
N ILE A 62 1.42 -0.92 -6.17
CA ILE A 62 2.79 -0.45 -6.11
C ILE A 62 2.78 0.97 -6.67
N LEU A 63 3.24 1.91 -5.85
CA LEU A 63 3.29 3.31 -6.20
C LEU A 63 4.71 3.85 -5.98
N GLU A 64 5.29 4.38 -7.05
CA GLU A 64 6.54 5.14 -6.99
C GLU A 64 6.21 6.60 -6.65
N THR A 65 6.75 7.11 -5.56
CA THR A 65 6.55 8.49 -5.12
C THR A 65 7.87 9.18 -4.84
N GLY A 66 7.94 10.48 -5.16
CA GLY A 66 9.20 11.22 -5.11
C GLY A 66 10.27 10.57 -6.00
N ASP A 67 11.55 10.77 -5.65
CA ASP A 67 12.65 10.30 -6.50
C ASP A 67 13.07 8.85 -6.20
N THR A 68 12.77 8.31 -5.02
CA THR A 68 13.38 7.04 -4.53
C THR A 68 12.45 6.14 -3.72
N ARG A 69 11.21 6.55 -3.46
CA ARG A 69 10.32 5.86 -2.52
C ARG A 69 9.36 4.98 -3.28
N LEU A 70 9.26 3.74 -2.82
CA LEU A 70 8.31 2.76 -3.33
C LEU A 70 7.34 2.40 -2.21
N PHE A 71 6.07 2.72 -2.41
CA PHE A 71 4.99 2.28 -1.54
C PHE A 71 4.35 1.03 -2.11
N VAL A 72 4.16 0.04 -1.25
CA VAL A 72 3.53 -1.24 -1.63
C VAL A 72 2.44 -1.56 -0.63
N GLY A 73 1.19 -1.60 -1.09
CA GLY A 73 0.03 -1.94 -0.29
C GLY A 73 -0.55 -3.28 -0.75
N PHE A 74 -0.75 -4.21 0.16
CA PHE A 74 -1.30 -5.54 -0.14
C PHE A 74 -1.85 -6.20 1.13
N ASP A 75 -2.92 -6.98 0.98
CA ASP A 75 -3.63 -7.61 2.11
C ASP A 75 -3.85 -6.62 3.26
N LYS A 76 -3.17 -6.77 4.41
CA LYS A 76 -3.24 -5.83 5.54
C LYS A 76 -1.92 -5.12 5.80
N ILE A 77 -1.07 -4.97 4.78
CA ILE A 77 0.30 -4.51 4.94
C ILE A 77 0.57 -3.36 3.98
N ILE A 78 1.22 -2.33 4.52
CA ILE A 78 1.81 -1.24 3.74
C ILE A 78 3.30 -1.23 4.00
N LEU A 79 4.08 -1.16 2.93
CA LEU A 79 5.54 -1.01 2.96
C LEU A 79 5.92 0.34 2.37
N CYS A 80 6.93 0.98 2.96
CA CYS A 80 7.70 2.05 2.35
C CYS A 80 9.14 1.57 2.19
N ILE A 81 9.62 1.53 0.95
CA ILE A 81 10.91 0.99 0.58
C ILE A 81 11.72 2.07 -0.14
N ASP A 82 12.99 2.24 0.26
CA ASP A 82 13.98 2.94 -0.55
C ASP A 82 14.50 1.98 -1.62
N GLN A 83 14.04 2.17 -2.87
CA GLN A 83 14.38 1.25 -3.96
C GLN A 83 15.83 1.37 -4.44
N TYR A 84 16.53 2.47 -4.13
CA TYR A 84 17.94 2.64 -4.51
C TYR A 84 18.88 2.00 -3.50
N ASN A 85 18.54 2.10 -2.21
CA ASN A 85 19.33 1.50 -1.14
C ASN A 85 18.87 0.08 -0.78
N ASN A 86 17.81 -0.43 -1.43
CA ASN A 86 17.18 -1.72 -1.11
C ASN A 86 16.88 -1.83 0.38
N GLN A 87 16.26 -0.80 0.94
CA GLN A 87 16.02 -0.70 2.37
C GLN A 87 14.53 -0.55 2.64
N LEU A 88 13.99 -1.45 3.47
CA LEU A 88 12.69 -1.23 4.09
C LEU A 88 12.81 -0.06 5.08
N LEU A 89 12.10 1.03 4.81
CA LEU A 89 12.05 2.19 5.69
C LEU A 89 10.96 2.02 6.74
N GLN A 90 9.78 1.59 6.31
CA GLN A 90 8.63 1.40 7.17
C GLN A 90 7.81 0.17 6.73
N GLU A 91 7.32 -0.56 7.71
CA GLU A 91 6.26 -1.56 7.55
C GLU A 91 5.14 -1.20 8.52
N GLN A 92 3.90 -1.27 8.03
CA GLN A 92 2.71 -1.00 8.81
C GLN A 92 1.66 -2.07 8.54
N THR A 93 1.22 -2.73 9.61
CA THR A 93 0.10 -3.68 9.57
C THR A 93 -1.21 -2.96 9.90
N MET A 94 -2.22 -3.23 9.09
CA MET A 94 -3.55 -2.65 9.12
C MET A 94 -4.56 -3.54 9.85
N GLY A 95 -5.58 -2.91 10.41
CA GLY A 95 -6.71 -3.64 11.00
C GLY A 95 -7.57 -4.33 9.94
N SER A 96 -7.55 -3.81 8.71
CA SER A 96 -8.46 -4.15 7.64
C SER A 96 -7.73 -4.25 6.28
N LEU A 97 -8.42 -4.75 5.26
CA LEU A 97 -7.84 -5.00 3.94
C LEU A 97 -7.49 -3.69 3.22
N PHE A 98 -6.26 -3.54 2.77
CA PHE A 98 -5.80 -2.45 1.90
C PHE A 98 -6.50 -2.52 0.54
N TYR A 99 -7.00 -1.39 0.07
CA TYR A 99 -7.63 -1.24 -1.24
C TYR A 99 -6.69 -0.58 -2.24
N GLU A 100 -6.37 0.69 -2.02
CA GLU A 100 -5.53 1.47 -2.91
C GLU A 100 -4.90 2.69 -2.22
N PHE A 101 -3.93 3.31 -2.89
CA PHE A 101 -3.33 4.58 -2.55
C PHE A 101 -3.93 5.73 -3.36
N ILE A 102 -4.02 6.91 -2.73
CA ILE A 102 -4.29 8.17 -3.40
C ILE A 102 -3.07 9.06 -3.20
N ASP A 103 -2.34 9.33 -4.29
CA ASP A 103 -1.19 10.23 -4.25
C ASP A 103 -1.60 11.70 -4.25
N VAL A 104 -1.05 12.46 -3.31
CA VAL A 104 -1.28 13.89 -3.10
C VAL A 104 0.05 14.63 -3.22
N GLU A 105 0.66 14.51 -4.41
CA GLU A 105 1.98 15.02 -4.78
C GLU A 105 2.26 16.45 -4.30
N GLN A 106 1.28 17.36 -4.41
CA GLN A 106 1.48 18.76 -4.03
C GLN A 106 1.81 18.96 -2.54
N TYR A 107 1.55 17.96 -1.70
CA TYR A 107 1.88 17.96 -0.27
C TYR A 107 2.87 16.86 0.12
N ALA A 108 3.38 16.06 -0.83
CA ALA A 108 4.18 14.87 -0.57
C ALA A 108 3.50 13.92 0.46
N LEU A 109 2.18 13.76 0.30
CA LEU A 109 1.34 12.91 1.13
C LEU A 109 0.72 11.78 0.31
N LEU A 110 0.50 10.66 0.97
CA LEU A 110 -0.24 9.52 0.47
C LEU A 110 -1.42 9.22 1.38
N VAL A 111 -2.56 8.94 0.79
CA VAL A 111 -3.68 8.33 1.52
C VAL A 111 -3.71 6.85 1.18
N ALA A 112 -3.57 5.97 2.17
CA ALA A 112 -3.91 4.56 2.03
C ALA A 112 -5.37 4.35 2.44
N ILE A 113 -6.16 3.80 1.53
CA ILE A 113 -7.55 3.43 1.80
C ILE A 113 -7.59 1.94 2.10
N CYS A 114 -8.23 1.57 3.21
CA CYS A 114 -8.49 0.19 3.57
C CYS A 114 -9.99 -0.03 3.81
N GLU A 115 -10.38 -1.29 4.02
CA GLU A 115 -11.76 -1.71 4.18
C GLU A 115 -12.48 -1.01 5.35
N LEU A 116 -11.81 -0.83 6.49
CA LEU A 116 -12.39 -0.23 7.70
C LEU A 116 -11.59 0.94 8.25
N ASP A 117 -10.56 1.40 7.54
CA ASP A 117 -9.72 2.49 7.99
C ASP A 117 -9.09 3.20 6.80
N LEU A 118 -8.56 4.38 7.08
CA LEU A 118 -7.68 5.09 6.18
C LEU A 118 -6.50 5.67 6.96
N ILE A 119 -5.39 5.85 6.26
CA ILE A 119 -4.19 6.46 6.82
C ILE A 119 -3.67 7.49 5.85
N VAL A 120 -3.26 8.63 6.38
CA VAL A 120 -2.45 9.59 5.63
C VAL A 120 -1.02 9.52 6.12
N MET A 121 -0.09 9.34 5.19
CA MET A 121 1.34 9.24 5.43
C MET A 121 2.11 10.26 4.59
N ASN A 122 3.32 10.64 5.00
CA ASN A 122 4.25 11.34 4.12
C ASN A 122 5.06 10.33 3.27
N TYR A 123 5.85 10.84 2.32
CA TYR A 123 6.71 10.01 1.48
C TYR A 123 7.88 9.33 2.22
N GLU A 124 8.12 9.63 3.49
CA GLU A 124 9.06 8.87 4.33
C GLU A 124 8.37 7.67 5.00
N GLY A 125 7.06 7.48 4.77
CA GLY A 125 6.25 6.42 5.37
C GLY A 125 5.73 6.74 6.77
N GLU A 126 5.94 7.96 7.27
CA GLU A 126 5.46 8.35 8.59
C GLU A 126 3.96 8.65 8.52
N THR A 127 3.18 8.02 9.40
CA THR A 127 1.76 8.34 9.57
C THR A 127 1.58 9.76 10.10
N ILE A 128 0.85 10.59 9.36
CA ILE A 128 0.44 11.94 9.77
C ILE A 128 -0.82 11.87 10.61
N TRP A 129 -1.83 11.14 10.12
CA TRP A 129 -3.06 10.85 10.85
C TRP A 129 -3.76 9.63 10.25
N SER A 130 -4.70 9.06 10.99
CA SER A 130 -5.53 7.94 10.54
C SER A 130 -6.94 8.07 11.08
N MET A 131 -7.87 7.37 10.43
CA MET A 131 -9.27 7.28 10.86
C MET A 131 -9.78 5.86 10.67
N GLY A 132 -10.43 5.32 11.69
CA GLY A 132 -11.16 4.05 11.62
C GLY A 132 -12.65 4.28 11.42
N PHE A 133 -13.28 3.42 10.63
CA PHE A 133 -14.69 3.42 10.33
C PHE A 133 -15.39 2.24 11.01
N ARG A 134 -16.71 2.39 11.25
CA ARG A 134 -17.52 1.33 11.87
C ARG A 134 -17.99 0.30 10.86
N ASP A 135 -18.05 0.68 9.59
CA ASP A 135 -18.50 -0.15 8.49
C ASP A 135 -17.57 0.03 7.28
N ILE A 136 -17.75 -0.82 6.28
CA ILE A 136 -16.88 -0.95 5.11
C ILE A 136 -16.93 0.30 4.25
N ILE A 137 -15.77 0.85 3.93
CA ILE A 137 -15.63 1.88 2.90
C ILE A 137 -16.04 1.27 1.56
N GLU A 138 -17.10 1.78 0.94
CA GLU A 138 -17.59 1.30 -0.36
C GLU A 138 -17.26 2.25 -1.51
N ALA A 139 -17.01 3.52 -1.21
CA ALA A 139 -16.61 4.51 -2.19
C ALA A 139 -15.80 5.63 -1.55
N PHE A 140 -14.89 6.18 -2.33
CA PHE A 140 -14.10 7.34 -1.95
C PHE A 140 -13.78 8.19 -3.17
N SER A 141 -13.52 9.48 -2.94
CA SER A 141 -13.05 10.39 -3.98
C SER A 141 -12.25 11.53 -3.37
N ARG A 142 -11.33 12.07 -4.16
CA ARG A 142 -10.56 13.26 -3.80
C ARG A 142 -11.04 14.46 -4.62
N ASP A 143 -11.22 15.59 -3.95
CA ASP A 143 -11.56 16.88 -4.53
C ASP A 143 -10.64 17.96 -3.94
N GLY A 144 -9.50 18.19 -4.61
CA GLY A 144 -8.43 19.03 -4.08
C GLY A 144 -7.86 18.48 -2.76
N GLU A 145 -8.01 19.24 -1.68
CA GLU A 145 -7.57 18.86 -0.33
C GLU A 145 -8.60 18.02 0.43
N LEU A 146 -9.77 17.78 -0.15
CA LEU A 146 -10.86 17.07 0.51
C LEU A 146 -10.89 15.61 0.08
N LEU A 147 -10.94 14.72 1.07
CA LEU A 147 -11.18 13.30 0.89
C LEU A 147 -12.61 12.99 1.32
N LYS A 148 -13.43 12.52 0.38
CA LYS A 148 -14.81 12.12 0.62
C LYS A 148 -14.84 10.60 0.73
N ILE A 149 -15.38 10.08 1.83
CA ILE A 149 -15.51 8.66 2.14
C ILE A 149 -16.99 8.33 2.33
N LYS A 150 -17.45 7.22 1.75
CA LYS A 150 -18.78 6.66 1.95
C LYS A 150 -18.68 5.23 2.46
N CYS A 151 -19.35 4.97 3.56
CA CYS A 151 -19.43 3.66 4.19
C CYS A 151 -20.73 2.93 3.81
N SER A 152 -20.72 1.61 3.95
CA SER A 152 -21.83 0.71 3.55
C SER A 152 -23.08 0.89 4.41
N ASP A 153 -22.96 1.39 5.64
CA ASP A 153 -24.08 1.78 6.51
C ASP A 153 -24.77 3.08 6.06
N GLY A 154 -24.22 3.76 5.07
CA GLY A 154 -24.71 5.03 4.55
C GLY A 154 -24.07 6.25 5.18
N ASP A 155 -23.12 6.09 6.12
CA ASP A 155 -22.37 7.22 6.68
C ASP A 155 -21.44 7.82 5.61
N ASN A 156 -21.37 9.16 5.59
CA ASN A 156 -20.52 9.91 4.68
C ASN A 156 -19.62 10.84 5.50
N PHE A 157 -18.34 10.87 5.15
CA PHE A 157 -17.34 11.67 5.82
C PHE A 157 -16.57 12.50 4.80
N VAL A 158 -16.26 13.74 5.16
CA VAL A 158 -15.38 14.61 4.37
C VAL A 158 -14.23 15.03 5.26
N PHE A 159 -13.01 14.68 4.89
CA PHE A 159 -11.80 15.03 5.64
C PHE A 159 -10.96 16.03 4.87
N ASN A 160 -10.38 17.00 5.56
CA ASN A 160 -9.21 17.70 5.02
C ASN A 160 -8.00 16.75 5.10
N ILE A 161 -7.37 16.47 3.95
CA ILE A 161 -6.27 15.50 3.83
C ILE A 161 -5.07 15.89 4.68
N HIS A 162 -4.79 17.18 4.83
CA HIS A 162 -3.61 17.63 5.59
C HIS A 162 -3.84 17.51 7.10
N SER A 163 -5.00 17.96 7.59
CA SER A 163 -5.23 18.08 9.04
C SER A 163 -5.93 16.87 9.66
N GLY A 164 -6.56 16.01 8.85
CA GLY A 164 -7.45 14.96 9.33
C GLY A 164 -8.76 15.50 9.94
N GLN A 165 -9.01 16.81 9.82
CA GLN A 165 -10.21 17.41 10.36
C GLN A 165 -11.42 16.98 9.53
N LEU A 166 -12.44 16.46 10.23
CA LEU A 166 -13.75 16.22 9.65
C LEU A 166 -14.43 17.57 9.33
N ILE A 167 -14.83 17.73 8.08
CA ILE A 167 -15.59 18.87 7.58
C ILE A 167 -17.06 18.45 7.56
N ASN A 168 -17.85 19.08 8.42
CA ASN A 168 -19.29 18.92 8.39
C ASN A 168 -19.87 19.93 7.40
N ASP A 169 -20.69 19.45 6.48
CA ASP A 169 -21.60 20.31 5.71
C ASP A 169 -22.74 20.84 6.60
#